data_AF-A0A355U6I4-F1
#
_entry.id   AF-A0A355U6I4-F1
#
_cell.length_a   1.000
_cell.length_b   1.000
_cell.length_c   1.000
_cell.angle_alpha   90.00
_cell.angle_beta   90.00
_cell.angle_gamma   90.00
#
_symmetry.space_group_name_H-M   'P 1'
#
loop_
_entity.id
_entity.type
_entity.pdbx_description
1 polymer ?
#
loop_
_entity_poly.entity_id
_entity_poly.type
_entity_poly.pdbx_seq_one_letter_code
_entity_poly.pdbx_strand_id
1 'polypeptide(L)'
;RMAWHSAGTYRTGDGRGGSREGQQRFAPLNSWPDNANLDKARRLLWPIKQKYGNKISWADLMVLSGNVALESMGFETIGFSGGRKDVWEPAKNVYWGSEKEMLDDKRYTKDGTLEKPLAAVQMGLIYVNPEGPNGNPDPVAAAKAIRETFGRMG
;
A
#
# COMPACT_ATOMS: atom_id res chain seq x y z
N ARG A 1 -8.89 -5.11 -2.46
CA ARG A 1 -7.55 -4.78 -3.02
C ARG A 1 -7.17 -3.30 -2.91
N MET A 2 -7.92 -2.34 -3.51
CA MET A 2 -7.51 -0.91 -3.49
C MET A 2 -7.27 -0.34 -2.09
N ALA A 3 -8.23 -0.52 -1.17
CA ALA A 3 -8.11 -0.08 0.23
C ALA A 3 -6.90 -0.72 0.93
N TRP A 4 -6.70 -2.03 0.74
CA TRP A 4 -5.54 -2.78 1.23
C TRP A 4 -4.22 -2.16 0.76
N HIS A 5 -4.03 -1.93 -0.55
CA HIS A 5 -2.81 -1.33 -1.08
C HIS A 5 -2.62 0.12 -0.64
N SER A 6 -3.72 0.85 -0.37
CA SER A 6 -3.61 2.21 0.14
C SER A 6 -3.03 2.20 1.55
N ALA A 7 -3.44 1.25 2.39
CA ALA A 7 -2.97 1.15 3.77
C ALA A 7 -1.61 0.44 3.88
N GLY A 8 -1.36 -0.54 3.01
CA GLY A 8 -0.22 -1.44 3.09
C GLY A 8 1.13 -0.84 2.70
N THR A 9 1.21 0.46 2.41
CA THR A 9 2.52 1.13 2.27
C THR A 9 3.08 1.63 3.59
N TYR A 10 2.30 1.50 4.67
CA TYR A 10 2.70 1.90 6.02
C TYR A 10 3.93 1.13 6.49
N ARG A 11 4.76 1.75 7.32
CA ARG A 11 5.86 1.04 8.00
C ARG A 11 6.10 1.59 9.40
N THR A 12 6.36 0.71 10.36
CA THR A 12 6.63 1.07 11.75
C THR A 12 7.99 1.74 11.93
N GLY A 13 8.95 1.49 11.02
CA GLY A 13 10.31 2.02 11.09
C GLY A 13 10.39 3.55 11.11
N ASP A 14 9.45 4.25 10.47
CA ASP A 14 9.38 5.71 10.50
C ASP A 14 7.95 6.28 10.50
N GLY A 15 6.94 5.40 10.59
CA GLY A 15 5.52 5.78 10.62
C GLY A 15 4.98 6.34 9.30
N ARG A 16 5.77 6.32 8.22
CA ARG A 16 5.37 6.85 6.91
C ARG A 16 4.60 5.82 6.09
N GLY A 17 4.00 6.30 5.00
CA GLY A 17 3.09 5.52 4.16
C GLY A 17 1.69 5.39 4.76
N GLY A 18 0.91 4.48 4.19
CA GLY A 18 -0.46 4.20 4.60
C GLY A 18 -1.52 5.13 3.99
N SER A 19 -2.76 4.99 4.47
CA SER A 19 -3.93 5.63 3.85
C SER A 19 -4.24 7.04 4.33
N ARG A 20 -3.48 7.62 5.27
CA ARG A 20 -3.85 8.86 5.99
C ARG A 20 -4.07 10.08 5.10
N GLU A 21 -3.42 10.09 3.94
CA GLU A 21 -3.34 11.27 3.05
C GLU A 21 -3.83 10.97 1.61
N GLY A 22 -4.18 9.72 1.32
CA GLY A 22 -4.60 9.31 -0.03
C GLY A 22 -3.46 9.34 -1.06
N GLN A 23 -2.21 9.12 -0.63
CA GLN A 23 -0.99 9.18 -1.46
C GLN A 23 -0.98 8.21 -2.65
N GLN A 24 -1.78 7.13 -2.63
CA GLN A 24 -1.92 6.20 -3.75
C GLN A 24 -2.39 6.86 -5.06
N ARG A 25 -2.89 8.11 -5.00
CA ARG A 25 -3.25 8.92 -6.18
C ARG A 25 -2.05 9.54 -6.89
N PHE A 26 -0.93 9.70 -6.20
CA PHE A 26 0.24 10.43 -6.71
C PHE A 26 1.43 9.49 -6.96
N ALA A 27 2.41 10.01 -7.71
CA ALA A 27 3.68 9.33 -7.91
C ALA A 27 4.48 9.23 -6.59
N PRO A 28 5.30 8.18 -6.39
CA PRO A 28 5.48 7.05 -7.30
C PRO A 28 4.39 5.98 -7.16
N LEU A 29 3.59 6.01 -6.08
CA LEU A 29 2.67 4.92 -5.71
C LEU A 29 1.62 4.63 -6.77
N ASN A 30 1.10 5.65 -7.45
CA ASN A 30 0.08 5.49 -8.47
C ASN A 30 0.55 4.68 -9.70
N SER A 31 1.86 4.50 -9.87
CA SER A 31 2.50 3.81 -11.00
C SER A 31 3.33 2.60 -10.57
N TRP A 32 3.27 2.19 -9.30
CA TRP A 32 3.92 0.96 -8.85
C TRP A 32 3.34 -0.27 -9.56
N PRO A 33 4.16 -1.27 -9.93
CA PRO A 33 3.67 -2.52 -10.53
C PRO A 33 2.58 -3.19 -9.69
N ASP A 34 2.75 -3.21 -8.37
CA ASP A 34 1.78 -3.84 -7.48
C ASP A 34 0.47 -3.05 -7.37
N ASN A 35 0.47 -1.77 -7.80
CA ASN A 35 -0.74 -0.95 -7.91
C ASN A 35 -1.34 -0.95 -9.32
N ALA A 36 -0.91 -1.86 -10.20
CA ALA A 36 -1.48 -2.01 -11.53
C ALA A 36 -3.01 -2.14 -11.49
N ASN A 37 -3.66 -1.43 -12.42
CA ASN A 37 -5.12 -1.30 -12.55
C ASN A 37 -5.86 -0.66 -11.37
N LEU A 38 -5.18 -0.20 -10.31
CA LEU A 38 -5.84 0.55 -9.24
C LEU A 38 -6.16 2.00 -9.63
N ASP A 39 -5.57 2.51 -10.71
CA ASP A 39 -6.00 3.74 -11.39
C ASP A 39 -7.47 3.63 -11.86
N LYS A 40 -7.86 2.49 -12.45
CA LYS A 40 -9.25 2.20 -12.83
C LYS A 40 -10.15 2.11 -11.61
N ALA A 41 -9.71 1.41 -10.56
CA ALA A 41 -10.47 1.28 -9.31
C ALA A 41 -10.77 2.65 -8.68
N ARG A 42 -9.77 3.54 -8.59
CA ARG A 42 -9.97 4.92 -8.12
C ARG A 42 -10.88 5.72 -9.05
N ARG A 43 -10.77 5.53 -10.37
CA ARG A 43 -11.61 6.21 -11.36
C ARG A 43 -13.09 5.87 -11.21
N LEU A 44 -13.43 4.63 -10.88
CA LEU A 44 -14.83 4.21 -10.65
C LEU A 44 -15.49 4.95 -9.47
N LEU A 45 -14.70 5.43 -8.50
CA LEU A 45 -15.19 6.20 -7.37
C LEU A 45 -15.36 7.70 -7.67
N TRP A 46 -14.95 8.17 -8.85
CA TRP A 46 -15.02 9.59 -9.22
C TRP A 46 -16.43 10.19 -9.14
N PRO A 47 -17.51 9.55 -9.64
CA PRO A 47 -18.86 10.10 -9.52
C PRO A 47 -19.29 10.31 -8.06
N ILE A 48 -18.87 9.41 -7.16
CA ILE A 48 -19.13 9.55 -5.71
C ILE A 48 -18.32 10.72 -5.16
N LYS A 49 -17.04 10.83 -5.50
CA LYS A 49 -16.21 11.96 -5.06
C LYS A 49 -16.79 13.30 -5.54
N GLN A 50 -17.28 13.38 -6.77
CA GLN A 50 -17.92 14.60 -7.30
C GLN A 50 -19.19 14.94 -6.55
N LYS A 51 -20.06 13.95 -6.30
CA LYS A 51 -21.33 14.14 -5.60
C LYS A 51 -21.14 14.69 -4.18
N TYR A 52 -20.15 14.19 -3.45
CA TYR A 52 -19.94 14.58 -2.04
C TYR A 52 -18.89 15.68 -1.85
N GLY A 53 -18.10 16.00 -2.88
CA GLY A 53 -17.14 17.10 -2.86
C GLY A 53 -16.22 17.05 -1.64
N ASN A 54 -16.11 18.16 -0.92
CA ASN A 54 -15.24 18.28 0.26
C ASN A 54 -15.79 17.61 1.52
N LYS A 55 -17.00 17.04 1.49
CA LYS A 55 -17.56 16.30 2.64
C LYS A 55 -16.89 14.94 2.86
N ILE A 56 -16.18 14.43 1.85
CA ILE A 56 -15.38 13.21 1.96
C ILE A 56 -14.07 13.36 1.16
N SER A 57 -12.95 13.05 1.82
CA SER A 57 -11.63 13.02 1.17
C SER A 57 -11.50 11.75 0.32
N TRP A 58 -10.59 11.76 -0.66
CA TRP A 58 -10.20 10.54 -1.35
C TRP A 58 -9.58 9.53 -0.39
N ALA A 59 -8.79 9.99 0.58
CA ALA A 59 -8.20 9.15 1.62
C ALA A 59 -9.27 8.34 2.38
N ASP A 60 -10.36 8.97 2.82
CA ASP A 60 -11.47 8.28 3.47
C ASP A 60 -12.28 7.45 2.47
N LEU A 61 -12.60 7.99 1.30
CA LEU A 61 -13.42 7.31 0.30
C LEU A 61 -12.79 5.99 -0.18
N MET A 62 -11.47 5.95 -0.38
CA MET A 62 -10.78 4.73 -0.78
C MET A 62 -10.89 3.63 0.29
N VAL A 63 -10.76 3.97 1.56
CA VAL A 63 -10.88 3.00 2.67
C VAL A 63 -12.34 2.60 2.88
N LEU A 64 -13.26 3.56 2.89
CA LEU A 64 -14.69 3.30 3.04
C LEU A 64 -15.22 2.35 1.95
N SER A 65 -14.77 2.52 0.70
CA SER A 65 -15.14 1.60 -0.38
C SER A 65 -14.71 0.15 -0.12
N GLY A 66 -13.60 -0.05 0.61
CA GLY A 66 -13.16 -1.37 1.05
C GLY A 66 -14.07 -1.96 2.12
N ASN A 67 -14.44 -1.17 3.14
CA ASN A 67 -15.40 -1.59 4.17
C ASN A 67 -16.75 -1.97 3.57
N VAL A 68 -17.33 -1.09 2.74
CA VAL A 68 -18.64 -1.33 2.10
C VAL A 68 -18.60 -2.57 1.21
N ALA A 69 -17.49 -2.82 0.51
CA ALA A 69 -17.34 -4.02 -0.29
C ALA A 69 -17.39 -5.30 0.57
N LEU A 70 -16.72 -5.33 1.73
CA LEU A 70 -16.78 -6.45 2.66
C LEU A 70 -18.21 -6.67 3.17
N GLU A 71 -18.88 -5.60 3.61
CA GLU A 71 -20.26 -5.64 4.11
C GLU A 71 -21.25 -6.14 3.06
N SER A 72 -21.12 -5.65 1.82
CA SER A 72 -21.98 -6.08 0.70
C SER A 72 -21.82 -7.57 0.34
N MET A 73 -20.70 -8.19 0.73
CA MET A 73 -20.42 -9.61 0.51
C MET A 73 -20.69 -10.46 1.77
N GLY A 74 -21.37 -9.90 2.77
CA GLY A 74 -21.81 -10.63 3.96
C GLY A 74 -20.80 -10.68 5.09
N PHE A 75 -19.76 -9.85 5.07
CA PHE A 75 -18.80 -9.73 6.17
C PHE A 75 -19.02 -8.43 6.96
N GLU A 76 -19.43 -8.56 8.22
CA GLU A 76 -19.59 -7.41 9.13
C GLU A 76 -18.23 -6.82 9.51
N THR A 77 -18.04 -5.51 9.25
CA THR A 77 -16.80 -4.83 9.63
C THR A 77 -16.85 -4.36 11.08
N ILE A 78 -15.67 -4.27 11.71
CA ILE A 78 -15.54 -3.78 13.10
C ILE A 78 -15.96 -2.31 13.29
N GLY A 79 -16.17 -1.57 12.19
CA GLY A 79 -16.46 -0.15 12.18
C GLY A 79 -15.59 0.63 11.20
N PHE A 80 -15.89 1.92 11.08
CA PHE A 80 -15.18 2.85 10.21
C PHE A 80 -15.08 4.23 10.87
N SER A 81 -13.91 4.86 10.78
CA SER A 81 -13.71 6.26 11.13
C SER A 81 -13.23 7.04 9.92
N GLY A 82 -13.92 8.14 9.63
CA GLY A 82 -13.42 9.19 8.75
C GLY A 82 -12.45 10.13 9.47
N GLY A 83 -12.02 11.17 8.77
CA GLY A 83 -11.13 12.22 9.28
C GLY A 83 -9.78 12.29 8.59
N ARG A 84 -9.50 11.41 7.62
CA ARG A 84 -8.27 11.48 6.81
C ARG A 84 -8.35 12.69 5.88
N LYS A 85 -7.30 13.49 5.85
CA LYS A 85 -7.25 14.71 5.01
C LYS A 85 -6.49 14.41 3.73
N ASP A 86 -7.06 14.79 2.60
CA ASP A 86 -6.35 14.71 1.33
C ASP A 86 -5.15 15.67 1.33
N VAL A 87 -4.10 15.23 0.65
CA VAL A 87 -3.00 16.10 0.21
C VAL A 87 -3.10 16.38 -1.29
N TRP A 88 -2.34 17.39 -1.72
CA TRP A 88 -2.36 17.94 -3.07
C TRP A 88 -1.07 17.68 -3.85
N GLU A 89 -0.07 17.08 -3.20
CA GLU A 89 1.20 16.70 -3.81
C GLU A 89 1.69 15.36 -3.23
N PRO A 90 2.54 14.62 -3.96
CA PRO A 90 3.18 13.42 -3.44
C PRO A 90 4.08 13.72 -2.24
N ALA A 91 4.14 12.79 -1.29
CA ALA A 91 5.12 12.88 -0.20
C ALA A 91 6.55 12.79 -0.74
N LYS A 92 7.34 13.85 -0.51
CA LYS A 92 8.76 13.94 -0.91
C LYS A 92 9.71 13.39 0.15
N ASN A 93 9.22 13.17 1.35
CA ASN A 93 10.01 12.76 2.51
C ASN A 93 9.96 11.24 2.77
N VAL A 94 9.60 10.45 1.75
CA VAL A 94 9.46 8.99 1.86
C VAL A 94 10.50 8.30 1.00
N TYR A 95 11.48 7.68 1.64
CA TYR A 95 12.43 6.78 0.99
C TYR A 95 11.80 5.40 0.80
N TRP A 96 11.77 4.90 -0.43
CA TRP A 96 11.16 3.60 -0.80
C TRP A 96 12.18 2.48 -1.10
N GLY A 97 13.48 2.82 -1.06
CA GLY A 97 14.58 1.93 -1.42
C GLY A 97 15.58 2.62 -2.35
N SER A 98 16.76 2.03 -2.46
CA SER A 98 17.87 2.56 -3.26
C SER A 98 17.80 2.14 -4.74
N GLU A 99 16.89 1.24 -5.06
CA GLU A 99 16.75 0.65 -6.39
C GLU A 99 16.34 1.68 -7.44
N LYS A 100 16.92 1.54 -8.63
CA LYS A 100 16.61 2.39 -9.80
C LYS A 100 15.55 1.78 -10.70
N GLU A 101 15.29 0.48 -10.54
CA GLU A 101 14.33 -0.28 -11.34
C GLU A 101 13.25 -0.87 -10.44
N MET A 102 12.02 -0.94 -10.96
CA MET A 102 10.93 -1.59 -10.26
C MET A 102 11.18 -3.10 -10.21
N LEU A 103 10.79 -3.73 -9.10
CA LEU A 103 10.98 -5.15 -8.81
C LEU A 103 12.44 -5.59 -8.56
N ASP A 104 13.39 -4.67 -8.49
CA ASP A 104 14.75 -4.94 -8.01
C ASP A 104 14.77 -5.05 -6.47
N ASP A 105 15.78 -5.74 -5.91
CA ASP A 105 15.83 -6.21 -4.49
C ASP A 105 17.11 -5.81 -3.73
N LYS A 106 17.81 -4.73 -4.16
CA LYS A 106 19.03 -4.19 -3.53
C LYS A 106 18.78 -3.51 -2.18
N ARG A 107 18.17 -4.24 -1.26
CA ARG A 107 17.71 -3.80 0.06
C ARG A 107 17.96 -4.80 1.18
N TYR A 108 18.62 -5.91 0.90
CA TYR A 108 19.06 -6.86 1.91
C TYR A 108 20.53 -6.62 2.24
N THR A 109 20.85 -6.62 3.52
CA THR A 109 22.24 -6.58 4.00
C THR A 109 22.94 -7.92 3.73
N LYS A 110 24.27 -7.98 3.90
CA LYS A 110 25.04 -9.22 3.68
C LYS A 110 24.61 -10.37 4.59
N ASP A 111 24.06 -10.06 5.76
CA ASP A 111 23.48 -10.99 6.73
C ASP A 111 22.03 -11.37 6.42
N GLY A 112 21.44 -10.85 5.34
CA GLY A 112 20.08 -11.19 4.91
C GLY A 112 18.98 -10.41 5.64
N THR A 113 19.31 -9.31 6.31
CA THR A 113 18.32 -8.46 6.99
C THR A 113 17.79 -7.40 6.02
N LEU A 114 16.46 -7.23 5.94
CA LEU A 114 15.86 -6.17 5.14
C LEU A 114 16.25 -4.77 5.70
N GLU A 115 16.71 -3.88 4.84
CA GLU A 115 17.14 -2.51 5.16
C GLU A 115 16.05 -1.76 5.93
N LYS A 116 16.44 -1.04 6.99
CA LYS A 116 15.53 -0.12 7.69
C LYS A 116 15.54 1.24 6.98
N PRO A 117 14.39 1.91 6.78
CA PRO A 117 13.08 1.63 7.38
C PRO A 117 12.15 0.76 6.50
N LEU A 118 12.67 0.10 5.47
CA LEU A 118 11.84 -0.58 4.47
C LEU A 118 11.05 -1.76 5.05
N ALA A 119 9.90 -2.02 4.45
CA ALA A 119 8.96 -3.06 4.86
C ALA A 119 8.41 -3.89 3.68
N ALA A 120 9.03 -3.77 2.51
CA ALA A 120 8.72 -4.57 1.32
C ALA A 120 10.00 -5.19 0.75
N VAL A 121 9.89 -6.38 0.14
CA VAL A 121 11.05 -7.16 -0.32
C VAL A 121 11.64 -6.70 -1.66
N GLN A 122 10.86 -5.96 -2.46
CA GLN A 122 11.27 -5.45 -3.77
C GLN A 122 10.68 -4.05 -4.02
N MET A 123 11.34 -3.27 -4.88
CA MET A 123 10.89 -1.92 -5.22
C MET A 123 9.55 -1.99 -5.95
N GLY A 124 8.56 -1.20 -5.52
CA GLY A 124 7.27 -1.16 -6.18
C GLY A 124 6.28 -2.25 -5.77
N LEU A 125 6.64 -3.12 -4.81
CA LEU A 125 5.71 -4.04 -4.15
C LEU A 125 5.19 -3.47 -2.83
N ILE A 126 3.98 -3.86 -2.45
CA ILE A 126 3.41 -3.49 -1.14
C ILE A 126 4.10 -4.27 -0.01
N TYR A 127 4.30 -5.58 -0.17
CA TYR A 127 4.94 -6.43 0.85
C TYR A 127 5.97 -7.39 0.25
N VAL A 128 5.49 -8.48 -0.33
CA VAL A 128 6.29 -9.61 -0.81
C VAL A 128 6.00 -9.88 -2.28
N ASN A 129 6.90 -10.61 -2.94
CA ASN A 129 6.65 -11.11 -4.28
C ASN A 129 5.61 -12.26 -4.22
N PRO A 130 4.50 -12.18 -4.98
CA PRO A 130 3.47 -13.22 -4.98
C PRO A 130 3.97 -14.57 -5.53
N GLU A 131 5.06 -14.58 -6.30
CA GLU A 131 5.69 -15.79 -6.84
C GLU A 131 6.75 -16.40 -5.89
N GLY A 132 6.94 -15.80 -4.72
CA GLY A 132 7.98 -16.16 -3.76
C GLY A 132 9.27 -15.35 -3.92
N PRO A 133 10.23 -15.47 -2.98
CA PRO A 133 11.42 -14.62 -2.96
C PRO A 133 12.19 -14.71 -4.28
N ASN A 134 12.40 -13.56 -4.93
CA ASN A 134 13.08 -13.43 -6.22
C ASN A 134 12.46 -14.28 -7.35
N GLY A 135 11.14 -14.49 -7.30
CA GLY A 135 10.39 -15.30 -8.27
C GLY A 135 10.55 -16.81 -8.09
N ASN A 136 11.21 -17.26 -7.01
CA ASN A 136 11.32 -18.68 -6.68
C ASN A 136 10.11 -19.12 -5.84
N PRO A 137 9.27 -20.07 -6.31
CA PRO A 137 8.05 -20.50 -5.64
C PRO A 137 8.31 -21.42 -4.43
N ASP A 138 9.15 -20.98 -3.51
CA ASP A 138 9.39 -21.64 -2.22
C ASP A 138 8.44 -21.06 -1.15
N PRO A 139 7.42 -21.82 -0.70
CA PRO A 139 6.46 -21.34 0.29
C PRO A 139 7.07 -21.14 1.69
N VAL A 140 8.12 -21.88 2.05
CA VAL A 140 8.79 -21.74 3.35
C VAL A 140 9.60 -20.45 3.37
N ALA A 141 10.30 -20.15 2.29
CA ALA A 141 11.01 -18.88 2.14
C ALA A 141 10.03 -17.69 2.04
N ALA A 142 8.93 -17.84 1.29
CA ALA A 142 7.88 -16.82 1.20
C ALA A 142 7.26 -16.52 2.58
N ALA A 143 6.98 -17.55 3.39
CA ALA A 143 6.43 -17.36 4.75
C ALA A 143 7.37 -16.54 5.67
N LYS A 144 8.69 -16.70 5.53
CA LYS A 144 9.66 -15.88 6.27
C LYS A 144 9.59 -14.41 5.84
N ALA A 145 9.55 -14.15 4.53
CA ALA A 145 9.42 -12.81 3.98
C ALA A 145 8.08 -12.15 4.37
N ILE A 146 6.97 -12.90 4.34
CA ILE A 146 5.65 -12.44 4.79
C ILE A 146 5.73 -12.04 6.27
N ARG A 147 6.28 -12.90 7.13
CA ARG A 147 6.40 -12.61 8.56
C ARG A 147 7.25 -11.35 8.81
N GLU A 148 8.39 -11.21 8.14
CA GLU A 148 9.25 -10.04 8.32
C GLU A 148 8.56 -8.75 7.86
N THR A 149 8.00 -8.74 6.66
CA THR A 149 7.36 -7.54 6.08
C THR A 149 6.13 -7.10 6.88
N PHE A 150 5.22 -8.03 7.21
CA PHE A 150 4.05 -7.73 8.04
C PHE A 150 4.45 -7.30 9.45
N GLY A 151 5.48 -7.92 10.04
CA GLY A 151 6.01 -7.50 11.35
C GLY A 151 6.58 -6.07 11.38
N ARG A 152 6.86 -5.48 10.20
CA ARG A 152 7.26 -4.07 10.05
C ARG A 152 6.09 -3.14 9.71
N MET A 153 4.85 -3.62 9.71
CA MET A 153 3.67 -2.85 9.29
C MET A 153 2.55 -2.75 10.35
N GLY A 154 2.86 -3.03 11.62
CA GLY A 154 1.94 -2.87 12.76
C GLY A 154 1.22 -4.16 13.07
#